data_AF-A0A2G9T6D8-F1
#
_entry.id   AF-A0A2G9T6D8-F1
#
_cell.length_a   1.000
_cell.length_b   1.000
_cell.length_c   1.000
_cell.angle_alpha   90.00
_cell.angle_beta   90.00
_cell.angle_gamma   90.00
#
_symmetry.space_group_name_H-M   'P 1'
#
loop_
_entity.id
_entity.type
_entity.pdbx_description
1 polymer ?
#
loop_
_entity_poly.entity_id
_entity_poly.type
_entity_poly.pdbx_seq_one_letter_code
_entity_poly.pdbx_strand_id
1 'polypeptide(L)'
;DFPDLDSIFYELEKMKVPRYDHLMELFDDDKERQPETVAVGRWSLSLPFVLSANLHEGDLVANYPFDATIKNGVSEYSASPDDGTF
;
A
#
# COMPACT_ATOMS: atom_id res chain seq x y z
N ASP A 1 -4.82 -4.56 11.39
CA ASP A 1 -4.53 -3.56 10.34
C ASP A 1 -3.40 -4.04 9.46
N PHE A 2 -3.38 -3.59 8.20
CA PHE A 2 -2.30 -3.88 7.25
C PHE A 2 -0.99 -3.18 7.68
N PRO A 3 0.19 -3.67 7.27
CA PRO A 3 1.43 -2.92 7.41
C PRO A 3 1.35 -1.61 6.63
N ASP A 4 1.99 -0.57 7.15
CA ASP A 4 2.12 0.72 6.48
C ASP A 4 3.18 0.63 5.39
N LEU A 5 2.74 0.31 4.17
CA LEU A 5 3.63 0.17 3.01
C LEU A 5 4.09 1.52 2.46
N ASP A 6 3.29 2.58 2.63
CA ASP A 6 3.62 3.94 2.19
C ASP A 6 4.87 4.43 2.92
N SER A 7 4.90 4.27 4.25
CA SER A 7 6.09 4.59 5.07
C SER A 7 7.33 3.80 4.64
N ILE A 8 7.17 2.52 4.32
CA ILE A 8 8.28 1.67 3.85
C ILE A 8 8.79 2.17 2.50
N PHE A 9 7.88 2.47 1.57
CA PHE A 9 8.22 3.00 0.25
C PHE A 9 9.04 4.29 0.36
N TYR A 10 8.58 5.27 1.16
CA TYR A 10 9.29 6.55 1.29
C TYR A 10 10.66 6.42 1.95
N GLU A 11 10.83 5.51 2.93
CA GLU A 11 12.14 5.26 3.51
C GLU A 11 13.10 4.60 2.51
N LEU A 12 12.64 3.66 1.69
CA LEU A 12 13.43 3.07 0.62
C LEU A 12 13.83 4.10 -0.44
N GLU A 13 12.89 4.97 -0.83
CA GLU A 13 13.13 6.07 -1.77
C GLU A 13 14.20 7.04 -1.23
N LYS A 14 14.09 7.44 0.04
CA LYS A 14 15.06 8.30 0.73
C LYS A 14 16.45 7.67 0.80
N MET A 15 16.53 6.35 0.98
CA MET A 15 17.77 5.58 0.94
C MET A 15 18.28 5.31 -0.50
N LYS A 16 17.53 5.72 -1.52
CA LYS A 16 17.81 5.47 -2.95
C LYS A 16 17.92 3.97 -3.27
N VAL A 17 17.13 3.15 -2.58
CA VAL A 17 17.01 1.72 -2.87
C VAL A 17 15.94 1.57 -3.95
N PRO A 18 16.26 1.01 -5.14
CA PRO A 18 15.32 0.89 -6.24
C PRO A 18 14.38 -0.30 -6.03
N ARG A 19 13.56 -0.27 -4.98
CA ARG A 19 12.56 -1.30 -4.68
C ARG A 19 11.20 -0.65 -4.49
N TYR A 20 10.35 -0.83 -5.49
CA TYR A 20 9.01 -0.24 -5.56
C TYR A 20 7.91 -1.33 -5.53
N ASP A 21 8.31 -2.59 -5.50
CA ASP A 21 7.48 -3.76 -5.65
C ASP A 21 7.68 -4.75 -4.50
N HIS A 22 6.73 -5.69 -4.39
CA HIS A 22 6.77 -6.79 -3.42
C HIS A 22 6.92 -6.33 -1.95
N LEU A 23 6.54 -5.09 -1.61
CA LEU A 23 6.60 -4.59 -0.23
C LEU A 23 5.71 -5.41 0.72
N MET A 24 4.64 -6.01 0.19
CA MET A 24 3.78 -6.93 0.92
C MET A 24 4.47 -8.22 1.38
N GLU A 25 5.65 -8.58 0.85
CA GLU A 25 6.43 -9.69 1.42
C GLU A 25 6.88 -9.41 2.86
N LEU A 26 6.94 -8.13 3.25
CA LEU A 26 7.22 -7.71 4.63
C LEU A 26 6.03 -7.90 5.58
N PHE A 27 4.91 -8.44 5.08
CA PHE A 27 3.73 -8.78 5.87
C PHE A 27 3.97 -9.96 6.83
N ASP A 28 5.05 -10.73 6.64
CA ASP A 28 5.46 -11.82 7.54
C ASP A 28 6.20 -11.28 8.78
N ASP A 29 5.53 -10.44 9.58
CA ASP A 29 6.04 -9.92 10.84
C ASP A 29 5.36 -10.56 12.07
N ASP A 30 6.05 -10.54 13.22
CA ASP A 30 5.54 -11.13 14.48
C ASP A 30 4.41 -10.28 15.14
N LYS A 31 3.79 -9.35 14.40
CA LYS A 31 2.75 -8.48 14.96
C LYS A 31 1.42 -9.21 15.03
N GLU A 32 0.72 -9.04 16.14
CA GLU A 32 -0.67 -9.48 16.27
C GLU A 32 -1.58 -8.62 15.39
N ARG A 33 -2.16 -9.23 14.36
CA ARG A 33 -3.04 -8.58 13.37
C ARG A 33 -4.42 -9.22 13.40
N GLN A 34 -5.43 -8.45 13.00
CA GLN A 34 -6.79 -8.96 12.84
C GLN A 34 -6.82 -10.15 11.85
N PRO A 35 -7.62 -11.19 12.11
CA PRO A 35 -7.63 -12.41 11.29
C PRO A 35 -7.98 -12.12 9.82
N GLU A 36 -8.83 -11.13 9.55
CA GLU A 36 -9.19 -10.68 8.21
C GLU A 36 -7.99 -10.08 7.47
N THR A 37 -7.19 -9.25 8.16
CA THR A 37 -5.96 -8.69 7.59
C THR A 37 -4.99 -9.81 7.22
N VAL A 38 -4.80 -10.79 8.11
CA VAL A 38 -3.89 -11.92 7.86
C VAL A 38 -4.36 -12.76 6.68
N ALA A 39 -5.66 -13.04 6.61
CA ALA A 39 -6.24 -13.81 5.51
C ALA A 39 -6.05 -13.10 4.15
N VAL A 40 -6.36 -11.80 4.07
CA VAL A 40 -6.21 -11.03 2.83
C VAL A 40 -4.73 -10.85 2.47
N GLY A 41 -3.86 -10.54 3.44
CA GLY A 41 -2.42 -10.42 3.20
C GLY A 41 -1.82 -11.71 2.61
N ARG A 42 -2.15 -12.87 3.21
CA ARG A 42 -1.71 -14.19 2.70
C ARG A 42 -2.32 -14.51 1.34
N TRP A 43 -3.59 -14.19 1.12
CA TRP A 43 -4.26 -14.42 -0.16
C TRP A 43 -3.63 -13.59 -1.28
N SER A 44 -3.37 -12.30 -1.04
CA SER A 44 -2.69 -11.41 -1.98
C SER A 44 -1.31 -11.92 -2.41
N LEU A 45 -0.58 -12.58 -1.50
CA LEU A 45 0.73 -13.19 -1.78
C LEU A 45 0.64 -14.60 -2.40
N SER A 46 -0.55 -15.23 -2.38
CA SER A 46 -0.72 -16.62 -2.85
C SER A 46 -0.88 -16.75 -4.37
N LEU A 47 -1.20 -15.65 -5.05
CA LEU A 47 -1.46 -15.61 -6.49
C LEU A 47 -0.80 -14.37 -7.11
N PRO A 48 -0.38 -14.45 -8.39
CA PRO A 48 0.19 -13.32 -9.10
C PRO A 48 -0.91 -12.35 -9.58
N PHE A 49 -1.53 -11.62 -8.64
CA PHE A 49 -2.48 -10.57 -8.98
C PHE A 49 -1.79 -9.47 -9.80
N VAL A 50 -2.41 -9.08 -10.92
CA VAL A 50 -1.92 -7.99 -11.78
C VAL A 50 -2.67 -6.68 -11.51
N LEU A 51 -3.96 -6.77 -11.18
CA LEU A 51 -4.82 -5.64 -10.86
C LEU A 51 -5.79 -6.04 -9.74
N SER A 52 -6.11 -5.12 -8.85
CA SER A 52 -7.11 -5.30 -7.79
C SER A 52 -7.93 -4.03 -7.60
N ALA A 53 -9.08 -4.18 -6.96
CA ALA A 53 -9.91 -3.07 -6.49
C ALA A 53 -10.60 -3.49 -5.19
N ASN A 54 -10.69 -2.58 -4.23
CA ASN A 54 -11.55 -2.72 -3.06
C ASN A 54 -12.73 -1.74 -3.19
N LEU A 55 -13.88 -2.08 -2.60
CA LEU A 55 -15.10 -1.29 -2.70
C LEU A 55 -15.41 -0.68 -1.34
N HIS A 56 -15.69 0.62 -1.34
CA HIS A 56 -16.09 1.38 -0.16
C HIS A 56 -17.39 2.13 -0.45
N GLU A 57 -18.16 2.40 0.60
CA GLU A 57 -19.31 3.31 0.54
C GLU A 57 -18.95 4.67 1.15
N GLY A 58 -19.64 5.73 0.75
CA GLY A 58 -19.50 7.07 1.35
C GLY A 58 -19.32 8.21 0.36
N ASP A 59 -18.81 7.95 -0.84
CA ASP A 59 -18.67 8.94 -1.92
C ASP A 59 -18.69 8.27 -3.31
N LEU A 60 -18.78 9.07 -4.38
CA LEU A 60 -18.67 8.63 -5.77
C LEU A 60 -17.32 9.06 -6.35
N VAL A 61 -16.28 8.26 -6.10
CA VAL A 61 -14.89 8.54 -6.50
C VAL A 61 -14.14 7.24 -6.82
N ALA A 62 -13.16 7.32 -7.72
CA ALA A 62 -12.14 6.29 -7.91
C ALA A 62 -10.85 6.77 -7.25
N ASN A 63 -10.49 6.15 -6.12
CA ASN A 63 -9.27 6.48 -5.38
C ASN A 63 -8.11 5.58 -5.83
N TYR A 64 -6.92 6.16 -5.98
CA TYR A 64 -5.71 5.46 -6.43
C TYR A 64 -4.50 5.92 -5.61
N PRO A 65 -3.42 5.11 -5.53
CA PRO A 65 -2.28 5.41 -4.67
C PRO A 65 -1.58 6.74 -4.99
N PHE A 66 -1.00 7.41 -3.99
CA PHE A 66 -0.92 6.99 -2.58
C PHE A 66 -2.06 7.54 -1.70
N ASP A 67 -2.40 6.78 -0.64
CA ASP A 67 -3.41 7.20 0.34
C ASP A 67 -2.80 8.13 1.41
N ALA A 68 -1.52 7.94 1.76
CA ALA A 68 -0.82 8.78 2.72
C ALA A 68 0.25 9.67 2.06
N THR A 69 0.48 10.83 2.67
CA THR A 69 1.53 11.78 2.28
C THR A 69 2.79 11.57 3.12
N ILE A 70 3.94 12.03 2.61
CA ILE A 70 5.24 11.94 3.32
C ILE A 70 5.18 12.66 4.68
N LYS A 71 4.36 13.72 4.79
CA LYS A 71 4.21 14.52 6.00
C LYS A 71 2.95 14.12 6.75
N ASN A 72 3.13 13.42 7.87
CA ASN A 72 2.03 13.05 8.76
C ASN A 72 1.09 14.22 9.06
N GLY A 73 -0.20 14.01 8.81
CA GLY A 73 -1.26 14.98 9.08
C GLY A 73 -1.42 16.10 8.04
N VAL A 74 -0.71 16.03 6.92
CA VAL A 74 -0.88 16.95 5.79
C VAL A 74 -1.69 16.27 4.68
N SER A 75 -2.74 16.94 4.21
CA SER A 75 -3.46 16.55 3.00
C SER A 75 -2.84 17.28 1.81
N GLU A 76 -2.06 16.54 1.02
CA GLU A 76 -1.42 17.01 -0.19
C GLU A 76 -1.41 15.87 -1.23
N TYR A 77 -1.23 16.22 -2.50
CA TYR A 77 -1.09 15.23 -3.56
C TYR A 77 0.17 14.39 -3.34
N SER A 78 0.05 13.07 -3.46
CA SER A 78 1.19 12.16 -3.34
C SER A 78 1.26 11.22 -4.54
N ALA A 79 2.08 11.62 -5.51
CA ALA A 79 2.23 10.91 -6.78
C ALA A 79 2.88 9.54 -6.58
N SER A 80 2.31 8.51 -7.19
CA SER A 80 2.95 7.20 -7.29
C SER A 80 3.93 7.13 -8.48
N PRO A 81 4.87 6.17 -8.52
CA PRO A 81 5.72 5.98 -9.70
C PRO A 81 4.93 5.74 -11.01
N ASP A 82 3.72 5.18 -10.91
CA ASP A 82 2.85 4.85 -12.04
C ASP A 82 1.68 5.85 -12.22
N ASP A 83 1.79 7.05 -11.64
CA ASP A 83 0.74 8.09 -11.64
C ASP A 83 0.16 8.39 -13.03
N GLY A 84 1.00 8.37 -14.07
CA GLY A 84 0.57 8.62 -15.45
C GLY A 84 -0.23 7.49 -16.11
N THR A 85 -0.39 6.35 -15.44
CA THR A 85 -1.21 5.22 -15.91
C THR A 85 -2.68 5.38 -15.52
N PHE A 86 -2.96 6.15 -14.47
CA PHE A 86 -4.29 6.33 -13.90
C PHE A 86 -5.02 7.56 -14.46
#